data_AF-A0AAU0KK41-F1
#
_entry.id   AF-A0AAU0KK41-F1
#
_cell.length_a   1.000
_cell.length_b   1.000
_cell.length_c   1.000
_cell.angle_alpha   90.00
_cell.angle_beta   90.00
_cell.angle_gamma   90.00
#
_symmetry.space_group_name_H-M   'P 1'
#
loop_
_entity.id
_entity.type
_entity.pdbx_description
1 polymer ?
#
loop_
_entity_poly.entity_id
_entity_poly.type
_entity_poly.pdbx_seq_one_letter_code
_entity_poly.pdbx_strand_id
1 'polypeptide(L)'
;MATIFGTPYNDNGGWNGGQYRPHLRGGDGNDNIYGLGGSDVIYGYRGHDRLYGQDGNDRIDAGEGDDKLYGGIGNDVLDGGSGNDYLDAGAGNDSLEGSTGNDALSGSEGNDSLSGGAGNDHLDGSTGNDALSGGNDSDYLFGGDGSDVLNGGNGNDYLNGGSGKDYLFGGTGKDTFDYDRVSDSLKPHPLGFNPQYDIISGFNRPEGDKLDLSTIDANAQVAGNQAFSSSQLSYNAAIGVLTAHVAGGGDLQIQLVATAAFNPSLDVIA
;
A
#
# COMPACT_ATOMS: atom_id res chain seq x y z
N MET A 1 -13.75 -24.00 -15.91
CA MET A 1 -13.44 -24.40 -14.53
C MET A 1 -12.79 -25.76 -14.52
N ALA A 2 -11.51 -25.79 -14.88
CA ALA A 2 -10.64 -26.90 -14.53
C ALA A 2 -10.08 -26.70 -13.10
N THR A 3 -9.51 -27.77 -12.55
CA THR A 3 -8.81 -27.70 -11.26
C THR A 3 -7.50 -28.45 -11.38
N ILE A 4 -6.40 -27.80 -11.03
CA ILE A 4 -5.03 -28.27 -11.20
C ILE A 4 -4.35 -28.25 -9.83
N PHE A 5 -3.68 -29.35 -9.48
CA PHE A 5 -2.88 -29.46 -8.26
C PHE A 5 -1.44 -29.72 -8.65
N GLY A 6 -0.52 -28.97 -8.04
CA GLY A 6 0.90 -29.23 -8.07
C GLY A 6 1.21 -30.57 -7.42
N THR A 7 2.35 -31.14 -7.80
CA THR A 7 2.89 -32.30 -7.12
C THR A 7 4.34 -32.05 -6.75
N PRO A 8 4.88 -32.68 -5.69
CA PRO A 8 6.28 -32.47 -5.31
C PRO A 8 7.31 -32.90 -6.38
N TYR A 9 6.89 -33.48 -7.52
CA TYR A 9 7.78 -34.16 -8.48
C TYR A 9 7.35 -34.19 -9.96
N ASN A 10 6.22 -33.64 -10.42
CA ASN A 10 5.79 -33.89 -11.82
C ASN A 10 4.91 -32.82 -12.47
N ASP A 11 5.57 -31.87 -13.15
CA ASP A 11 4.91 -30.85 -13.97
C ASP A 11 5.98 -30.05 -14.72
N ASN A 12 6.46 -30.61 -15.84
CA ASN A 12 7.24 -29.95 -16.93
C ASN A 12 8.37 -28.96 -16.56
N GLY A 13 8.88 -28.96 -15.32
CA GLY A 13 9.94 -28.08 -14.87
C GLY A 13 11.29 -28.51 -15.44
N GLY A 14 11.93 -27.61 -16.21
CA GLY A 14 13.32 -27.75 -16.59
C GLY A 14 14.25 -27.49 -15.39
N TRP A 15 15.26 -28.33 -15.21
CA TRP A 15 16.26 -28.20 -14.15
C TRP A 15 17.14 -26.96 -14.40
N ASN A 16 16.98 -25.90 -13.59
CA ASN A 16 17.87 -24.73 -13.62
C ASN A 16 18.69 -24.66 -12.31
N GLY A 17 19.77 -25.44 -12.24
CA GLY A 17 20.83 -25.19 -11.26
C GLY A 17 20.53 -25.50 -9.79
N GLY A 18 19.55 -26.37 -9.48
CA GLY A 18 19.46 -27.00 -8.15
C GLY A 18 18.14 -26.88 -7.38
N GLN A 19 17.09 -26.28 -7.95
CA GLN A 19 15.73 -26.34 -7.38
C GLN A 19 14.73 -26.80 -8.44
N TYR A 20 13.90 -27.80 -8.10
CA TYR A 20 12.70 -28.13 -8.86
C TYR A 20 11.65 -27.05 -8.57
N ARG A 21 11.13 -26.42 -9.63
CA ARG A 21 9.95 -25.55 -9.56
C ARG A 21 8.85 -26.14 -10.44
N PRO A 22 7.75 -26.66 -9.88
CA PRO A 22 6.58 -27.07 -10.64
C PRO A 22 6.11 -25.96 -11.58
N HIS A 23 5.71 -26.30 -12.80
CA HIS A 23 5.10 -25.35 -13.74
C HIS A 23 3.63 -25.72 -13.97
N LEU A 24 2.73 -25.02 -13.29
CA LEU A 24 1.27 -25.22 -13.38
C LEU A 24 0.67 -24.25 -14.40
N ARG A 25 -0.30 -24.72 -15.21
CA ARG A 25 -0.83 -23.98 -16.36
C ARG A 25 -2.34 -24.21 -16.51
N GLY A 26 -3.14 -23.15 -16.38
CA GLY A 26 -4.60 -23.17 -16.55
C GLY A 26 -5.02 -23.32 -18.00
N GLY A 27 -4.70 -22.31 -18.81
CA GLY A 27 -4.98 -22.30 -20.24
C GLY A 27 -6.12 -21.33 -20.55
N ASP A 28 -7.04 -21.73 -21.43
CA ASP A 28 -8.20 -20.89 -21.72
C ASP A 28 -9.36 -21.22 -20.76
N GLY A 29 -9.99 -20.19 -20.22
CA GLY A 29 -11.18 -20.25 -19.37
C GLY A 29 -10.86 -20.35 -17.88
N ASN A 30 -11.83 -19.99 -17.04
CA ASN A 30 -11.65 -19.90 -15.59
C ASN A 30 -11.12 -21.20 -14.98
N ASP A 31 -10.08 -21.14 -14.17
CA ASP A 31 -9.42 -22.28 -13.56
C ASP A 31 -9.16 -22.10 -12.06
N ASN A 32 -8.96 -23.21 -11.35
CA ASN A 32 -8.44 -23.22 -9.98
C ASN A 32 -7.10 -23.96 -9.97
N ILE A 33 -6.02 -23.32 -9.53
CA ILE A 33 -4.68 -23.91 -9.54
C ILE A 33 -4.05 -23.81 -8.16
N TYR A 34 -3.50 -24.92 -7.65
CA TYR A 34 -2.92 -25.02 -6.32
C TYR A 34 -1.46 -25.52 -6.39
N GLY A 35 -0.49 -24.72 -5.98
CA GLY A 35 0.94 -25.07 -5.86
C GLY A 35 1.23 -26.12 -4.79
N LEU A 36 0.63 -25.91 -3.61
CA LEU A 36 0.72 -26.74 -2.39
C LEU A 36 1.95 -26.42 -1.54
N GLY A 37 3.12 -26.93 -1.91
CA GLY A 37 4.28 -26.84 -1.02
C GLY A 37 5.59 -26.86 -1.78
N GLY A 38 6.52 -26.03 -1.33
CA GLY A 38 7.74 -25.72 -2.08
C GLY A 38 7.51 -24.59 -3.07
N SER A 39 8.58 -24.10 -3.69
CA SER A 39 8.49 -23.02 -4.67
C SER A 39 7.89 -23.46 -6.00
N ASP A 40 6.79 -22.85 -6.39
CA ASP A 40 6.01 -23.12 -7.58
C ASP A 40 6.09 -22.00 -8.62
N VAL A 41 5.75 -22.33 -9.86
CA VAL A 41 5.50 -21.36 -10.94
C VAL A 41 4.12 -21.66 -11.53
N ILE A 42 3.22 -20.70 -11.45
CA ILE A 42 1.81 -20.86 -11.81
C ILE A 42 1.44 -19.86 -12.90
N TYR A 43 0.78 -20.32 -13.97
CA TYR A 43 0.26 -19.52 -15.07
C TYR A 43 -1.25 -19.75 -15.25
N GLY A 44 -2.07 -18.70 -15.13
CA GLY A 44 -3.51 -18.73 -15.41
C GLY A 44 -3.80 -18.75 -16.92
N TYR A 45 -3.21 -17.81 -17.64
CA TYR A 45 -3.40 -17.47 -19.05
C TYR A 45 -4.67 -16.67 -19.34
N ARG A 46 -5.80 -17.27 -19.71
CA ARG A 46 -7.04 -16.55 -19.99
C ARG A 46 -8.14 -17.07 -19.11
N GLY A 47 -9.01 -16.18 -18.65
CA GLY A 47 -10.18 -16.56 -17.87
C GLY A 47 -10.20 -15.82 -16.55
N HIS A 48 -11.17 -16.13 -15.71
CA HIS A 48 -11.21 -15.64 -14.33
C HIS A 48 -10.76 -16.74 -13.38
N ASP A 49 -9.48 -16.72 -13.06
CA ASP A 49 -8.75 -17.78 -12.40
C ASP A 49 -8.64 -17.57 -10.90
N ARG A 50 -8.36 -18.67 -10.19
CA ARG A 50 -7.99 -18.66 -8.77
C ARG A 50 -6.70 -19.45 -8.61
N LEU A 51 -5.64 -18.76 -8.23
CA LEU A 51 -4.29 -19.28 -8.19
C LEU A 51 -3.79 -19.21 -6.74
N TYR A 52 -3.29 -20.33 -6.23
CA TYR A 52 -2.86 -20.48 -4.84
C TYR A 52 -1.44 -21.05 -4.80
N GLY A 53 -0.47 -20.29 -4.32
CA GLY A 53 0.90 -20.77 -4.06
C GLY A 53 0.95 -21.76 -2.90
N GLN A 54 0.48 -21.31 -1.72
CA GLN A 54 0.55 -21.96 -0.41
C GLN A 54 1.93 -21.85 0.23
N ASP A 55 2.61 -22.93 0.58
CA ASP A 55 3.91 -22.84 1.25
C ASP A 55 5.03 -22.77 0.21
N GLY A 56 5.89 -21.77 0.21
CA GLY A 56 7.00 -21.69 -0.74
C GLY A 56 7.32 -20.26 -1.15
N ASN A 57 8.37 -20.12 -1.96
CA ASN A 57 8.61 -18.84 -2.66
C ASN A 57 8.12 -19.01 -4.09
N ASP A 58 6.90 -18.59 -4.34
CA ASP A 58 6.12 -18.89 -5.53
C ASP A 58 6.17 -17.74 -6.54
N ARG A 59 5.92 -18.08 -7.80
CA ARG A 59 5.71 -17.11 -8.87
C ARG A 59 4.39 -17.39 -9.54
N ILE A 60 3.48 -16.43 -9.49
CA ILE A 60 2.12 -16.55 -10.02
C ILE A 60 1.90 -15.44 -11.05
N ASP A 61 1.45 -15.82 -12.24
CA ASP A 61 1.12 -14.93 -13.37
C ASP A 61 -0.29 -15.33 -13.85
N ALA A 62 -1.27 -14.45 -13.65
CA ALA A 62 -2.67 -14.79 -13.88
C ALA A 62 -3.10 -14.57 -15.33
N GLY A 63 -2.79 -13.41 -15.91
CA GLY A 63 -2.85 -13.18 -17.36
C GLY A 63 -4.02 -12.30 -17.78
N GLU A 64 -4.95 -12.83 -18.57
CA GLU A 64 -6.14 -12.10 -19.04
C GLU A 64 -7.38 -12.51 -18.25
N GLY A 65 -8.07 -11.55 -17.63
CA GLY A 65 -9.36 -11.68 -16.95
C GLY A 65 -9.28 -11.21 -15.50
N ASP A 66 -10.44 -11.04 -14.85
CA ASP A 66 -10.50 -10.69 -13.42
C ASP A 66 -10.13 -11.92 -12.56
N ASP A 67 -8.94 -11.91 -11.99
CA ASP A 67 -8.30 -13.06 -11.35
C ASP A 67 -8.19 -12.92 -9.81
N LYS A 68 -7.91 -14.03 -9.15
CA LYS A 68 -7.59 -14.07 -7.71
C LYS A 68 -6.31 -14.84 -7.45
N LEU A 69 -5.33 -14.18 -6.86
CA LEU A 69 -4.03 -14.75 -6.55
C LEU A 69 -3.83 -14.74 -5.04
N TYR A 70 -3.31 -15.85 -4.52
CA TYR A 70 -2.96 -16.04 -3.12
C TYR A 70 -1.55 -16.62 -3.05
N GLY A 71 -0.58 -15.85 -2.53
CA GLY A 71 0.81 -16.28 -2.36
C GLY A 71 0.92 -17.37 -1.30
N GLY A 72 0.68 -17.01 -0.05
CA GLY A 72 0.63 -17.93 1.08
C GLY A 72 1.74 -17.65 2.07
N ILE A 73 2.63 -18.62 2.30
CA ILE A 73 3.77 -18.47 3.21
C ILE A 73 5.05 -18.55 2.40
N GLY A 74 5.88 -17.52 2.48
CA GLY A 74 7.18 -17.43 1.84
C GLY A 74 7.24 -16.17 0.99
N ASN A 75 8.36 -15.95 0.31
CA ASN A 75 8.55 -14.73 -0.47
C ASN A 75 8.09 -14.94 -1.91
N ASP A 76 6.93 -14.40 -2.24
CA ASP A 76 6.18 -14.64 -3.45
C ASP A 76 6.27 -13.49 -4.46
N VAL A 77 6.01 -13.81 -5.71
CA VAL A 77 5.87 -12.84 -6.80
C VAL A 77 4.55 -13.06 -7.52
N LEU A 78 3.63 -12.12 -7.43
CA LEU A 78 2.28 -12.18 -7.98
C LEU A 78 2.12 -11.10 -9.07
N ASP A 79 1.59 -11.49 -10.23
CA ASP A 79 1.26 -10.61 -11.36
C ASP A 79 -0.17 -10.90 -11.81
N GLY A 80 -1.07 -9.92 -11.64
CA GLY A 80 -2.49 -10.01 -12.04
C GLY A 80 -2.65 -9.99 -13.56
N GLY A 81 -1.96 -9.07 -14.21
CA GLY A 81 -1.96 -8.94 -15.67
C GLY A 81 -3.01 -7.96 -16.17
N SER A 82 -4.10 -8.46 -16.73
CA SER A 82 -5.14 -7.59 -17.29
C SER A 82 -6.51 -8.01 -16.84
N GLY A 83 -7.26 -7.08 -16.25
CA GLY A 83 -8.49 -7.43 -15.55
C GLY A 83 -8.55 -6.66 -14.25
N ASN A 84 -9.64 -6.80 -13.50
CA ASN A 84 -9.71 -6.26 -12.14
C ASN A 84 -9.36 -7.39 -11.18
N ASP A 85 -8.13 -7.39 -10.72
CA ASP A 85 -7.53 -8.52 -10.02
C ASP A 85 -7.55 -8.34 -8.51
N TYR A 86 -7.52 -9.46 -7.80
CA TYR A 86 -7.33 -9.49 -6.36
C TYR A 86 -6.06 -10.29 -6.03
N LEU A 87 -5.08 -9.65 -5.42
CA LEU A 87 -3.81 -10.25 -5.03
C LEU A 87 -3.66 -10.16 -3.50
N ASP A 88 -3.45 -11.31 -2.86
CA ASP A 88 -3.11 -11.42 -1.43
C ASP A 88 -1.81 -12.21 -1.30
N ALA A 89 -0.76 -11.54 -0.83
CA ALA A 89 0.58 -12.10 -0.78
C ALA A 89 0.72 -13.12 0.37
N GLY A 90 0.16 -12.81 1.53
CA GLY A 90 0.24 -13.64 2.72
C GLY A 90 1.43 -13.26 3.61
N ALA A 91 2.24 -14.22 4.03
CA ALA A 91 3.35 -13.98 4.94
C ALA A 91 4.68 -14.13 4.23
N GLY A 92 5.52 -13.11 4.22
CA GLY A 92 6.75 -13.10 3.45
C GLY A 92 7.20 -11.69 3.12
N ASN A 93 8.31 -11.57 2.39
CA ASN A 93 8.59 -10.30 1.73
C ASN A 93 8.27 -10.48 0.26
N ASP A 94 7.17 -9.89 -0.18
CA ASP A 94 6.49 -10.22 -1.42
C ASP A 94 6.57 -9.10 -2.46
N SER A 95 6.30 -9.44 -3.71
CA SER A 95 6.24 -8.50 -4.83
C SER A 95 4.95 -8.71 -5.62
N LEU A 96 4.11 -7.68 -5.66
CA LEU A 96 2.79 -7.71 -6.30
C LEU A 96 2.72 -6.66 -7.41
N GLU A 97 2.18 -7.05 -8.56
CA GLU A 97 1.87 -6.18 -9.69
C GLU A 97 0.42 -6.42 -10.14
N GLY A 98 -0.43 -5.39 -10.08
CA GLY A 98 -1.80 -5.42 -10.63
C GLY A 98 -1.81 -5.33 -12.15
N SER A 99 -0.88 -4.55 -12.71
CA SER A 99 -0.70 -4.29 -14.14
C SER A 99 -1.80 -3.40 -14.74
N THR A 100 -2.91 -3.95 -15.24
CA THR A 100 -3.95 -3.14 -15.91
C THR A 100 -5.35 -3.51 -15.46
N GLY A 101 -6.11 -2.51 -15.04
CA GLY A 101 -7.48 -2.65 -14.54
C GLY A 101 -7.58 -1.99 -13.17
N ASN A 102 -8.67 -2.24 -12.44
CA ASN A 102 -8.82 -1.68 -11.10
C ASN A 102 -8.57 -2.82 -10.11
N ASP A 103 -7.36 -2.85 -9.57
CA ASP A 103 -6.84 -3.99 -8.84
C ASP A 103 -6.91 -3.76 -7.33
N ALA A 104 -6.94 -4.86 -6.57
CA ALA A 104 -6.88 -4.85 -5.11
C ALA A 104 -5.72 -5.72 -4.65
N LEU A 105 -4.68 -5.09 -4.10
CA LEU A 105 -3.43 -5.72 -3.67
C LEU A 105 -3.28 -5.61 -2.15
N SER A 106 -2.94 -6.73 -1.50
CA SER A 106 -2.63 -6.79 -0.07
C SER A 106 -1.30 -7.50 0.16
N GLY A 107 -0.34 -6.80 0.79
CA GLY A 107 0.98 -7.32 1.17
C GLY A 107 0.89 -8.29 2.37
N SER A 108 -0.02 -8.01 3.30
CA SER A 108 -0.23 -8.81 4.53
C SER A 108 0.95 -8.73 5.53
N GLU A 109 1.72 -9.79 5.74
CA GLU A 109 2.81 -9.80 6.75
C GLU A 109 4.19 -9.77 6.10
N GLY A 110 4.92 -8.66 6.25
CA GLY A 110 6.34 -8.56 5.94
C GLY A 110 6.70 -7.28 5.22
N ASN A 111 7.82 -7.24 4.50
CA ASN A 111 8.24 -6.00 3.82
C ASN A 111 8.02 -6.18 2.32
N ASP A 112 6.94 -5.60 1.84
CA ASP A 112 6.38 -5.90 0.54
C ASP A 112 6.57 -4.77 -0.46
N SER A 113 6.48 -5.11 -1.74
CA SER A 113 6.50 -4.17 -2.84
C SER A 113 5.23 -4.35 -3.67
N LEU A 114 4.36 -3.34 -3.68
CA LEU A 114 3.08 -3.34 -4.37
C LEU A 114 3.07 -2.28 -5.49
N SER A 115 2.66 -2.67 -6.69
CA SER A 115 2.45 -1.79 -7.84
C SER A 115 1.05 -2.01 -8.41
N GLY A 116 0.20 -0.98 -8.41
CA GLY A 116 -1.15 -1.04 -8.99
C GLY A 116 -1.09 -1.10 -10.52
N GLY A 117 -0.49 -0.07 -11.11
CA GLY A 117 -0.20 -0.01 -12.54
C GLY A 117 -1.07 1.00 -13.24
N ALA A 118 -2.08 0.55 -13.99
CA ALA A 118 -3.00 1.44 -14.69
C ALA A 118 -4.45 1.11 -14.36
N GLY A 119 -5.16 2.08 -13.82
CA GLY A 119 -6.56 2.00 -13.40
C GLY A 119 -6.68 2.49 -11.97
N ASN A 120 -7.86 2.38 -11.35
CA ASN A 120 -8.06 2.90 -10.00
C ASN A 120 -7.83 1.78 -8.99
N ASP A 121 -6.63 1.72 -8.45
CA ASP A 121 -6.16 0.59 -7.67
C ASP A 121 -6.34 0.83 -6.16
N HIS A 122 -6.36 -0.27 -5.41
CA HIS A 122 -6.38 -0.28 -3.95
C HIS A 122 -5.24 -1.14 -3.43
N LEU A 123 -4.26 -0.50 -2.79
CA LEU A 123 -3.05 -1.13 -2.26
C LEU A 123 -3.05 -1.01 -0.74
N ASP A 124 -2.84 -2.13 -0.06
CA ASP A 124 -2.72 -2.24 1.41
C ASP A 124 -1.43 -3.01 1.77
N GLY A 125 -0.44 -2.31 2.33
CA GLY A 125 0.82 -2.91 2.80
C GLY A 125 0.64 -3.76 4.06
N SER A 126 -0.36 -3.42 4.88
CA SER A 126 -0.71 -4.10 6.13
C SER A 126 0.36 -4.02 7.21
N THR A 127 1.33 -4.92 7.30
CA THR A 127 2.32 -4.90 8.39
C THR A 127 3.74 -5.11 7.89
N GLY A 128 4.66 -4.27 8.33
CA GLY A 128 6.07 -4.27 7.96
C GLY A 128 6.43 -2.99 7.22
N ASN A 129 7.61 -2.91 6.61
CA ASN A 129 8.03 -1.66 5.95
C ASN A 129 7.86 -1.80 4.45
N ASP A 130 6.78 -1.24 3.93
CA ASP A 130 6.28 -1.53 2.60
C ASP A 130 6.59 -0.42 1.60
N ALA A 131 6.62 -0.79 0.32
CA ALA A 131 6.77 0.13 -0.79
C ALA A 131 5.56 -0.01 -1.73
N LEU A 132 4.72 1.02 -1.77
CA LEU A 132 3.48 1.05 -2.56
C LEU A 132 3.59 2.10 -3.67
N SER A 133 3.20 1.72 -4.89
CA SER A 133 3.08 2.61 -6.05
C SER A 133 1.70 2.44 -6.69
N GLY A 134 0.89 3.49 -6.71
CA GLY A 134 -0.43 3.49 -7.35
C GLY A 134 -0.30 3.35 -8.87
N GLY A 135 0.36 4.32 -9.49
CA GLY A 135 0.69 4.28 -10.91
C GLY A 135 -0.03 5.36 -11.70
N ASN A 136 -0.99 4.98 -12.54
CA ASN A 136 -1.83 5.93 -13.28
C ASN A 136 -3.27 5.79 -12.86
N ASP A 137 -4.01 6.90 -12.97
CA ASP A 137 -5.41 7.03 -12.56
C ASP A 137 -5.51 7.22 -11.04
N SER A 138 -6.71 7.11 -10.43
CA SER A 138 -6.90 7.56 -9.05
C SER A 138 -6.84 6.40 -8.06
N ASP A 139 -5.79 6.36 -7.26
CA ASP A 139 -5.46 5.20 -6.43
C ASP A 139 -5.72 5.42 -4.93
N TYR A 140 -5.90 4.32 -4.21
CA TYR A 140 -5.95 4.28 -2.75
C TYR A 140 -4.77 3.48 -2.20
N LEU A 141 -3.90 4.13 -1.44
CA LEU A 141 -2.71 3.52 -0.85
C LEU A 141 -2.76 3.61 0.67
N PHE A 142 -2.64 2.45 1.32
CA PHE A 142 -2.58 2.29 2.77
C PHE A 142 -1.28 1.59 3.15
N GLY A 143 -0.38 2.26 3.86
CA GLY A 143 0.90 1.67 4.31
C GLY A 143 0.66 0.62 5.39
N GLY A 144 -0.02 1.02 6.46
CA GLY A 144 -0.38 0.10 7.55
C GLY A 144 0.57 0.29 8.73
N ASP A 145 1.07 -0.80 9.31
CA ASP A 145 2.01 -0.74 10.42
C ASP A 145 3.46 -0.80 9.94
N GLY A 146 4.25 0.25 10.09
CA GLY A 146 5.69 0.15 9.84
C GLY A 146 6.39 1.45 9.50
N SER A 147 7.09 1.49 8.39
CA SER A 147 7.78 2.71 7.95
C SER A 147 7.81 2.66 6.44
N ASP A 148 6.72 3.17 5.88
CA ASP A 148 6.32 2.82 4.53
C ASP A 148 6.69 3.93 3.55
N VAL A 149 6.75 3.55 2.28
CA VAL A 149 6.96 4.47 1.16
C VAL A 149 5.79 4.35 0.22
N LEU A 150 4.96 5.39 0.15
CA LEU A 150 3.76 5.44 -0.68
C LEU A 150 3.95 6.46 -1.79
N ASN A 151 3.74 6.06 -3.04
CA ASN A 151 3.78 6.93 -4.21
C ASN A 151 2.49 6.80 -5.01
N GLY A 152 1.63 7.83 -5.00
CA GLY A 152 0.36 7.85 -5.75
C GLY A 152 0.61 7.75 -7.25
N GLY A 153 1.41 8.67 -7.79
CA GLY A 153 1.82 8.64 -9.19
C GLY A 153 1.08 9.69 -10.00
N ASN A 154 0.38 9.29 -11.06
CA ASN A 154 -0.43 10.20 -11.87
C ASN A 154 -1.89 10.00 -11.52
N GLY A 155 -2.57 10.96 -10.91
CA GLY A 155 -3.89 10.64 -10.40
C GLY A 155 -4.53 11.71 -9.57
N ASN A 156 -5.62 11.37 -8.91
CA ASN A 156 -6.01 12.11 -7.72
C ASN A 156 -6.02 11.06 -6.62
N ASP A 157 -4.91 10.95 -5.92
CA ASP A 157 -4.63 9.76 -5.12
C ASP A 157 -5.01 9.99 -3.66
N TYR A 158 -5.35 8.92 -2.96
CA TYR A 158 -5.58 8.90 -1.53
C TYR A 158 -4.46 8.11 -0.86
N LEU A 159 -3.69 8.75 0.01
CA LEU A 159 -2.56 8.12 0.69
C LEU A 159 -2.73 8.22 2.21
N ASN A 160 -2.65 7.08 2.89
CA ASN A 160 -2.59 6.98 4.34
C ASN A 160 -1.38 6.11 4.73
N GLY A 161 -0.41 6.71 5.42
CA GLY A 161 0.81 6.00 5.85
C GLY A 161 0.53 4.94 6.91
N GLY A 162 -0.35 5.26 7.86
CA GLY A 162 -0.68 4.38 8.98
C GLY A 162 0.18 4.68 10.20
N SER A 163 0.83 3.66 10.76
CA SER A 163 1.65 3.77 11.97
C SER A 163 3.14 3.75 11.65
N GLY A 164 3.90 4.53 12.42
CA GLY A 164 5.35 4.58 12.32
C GLY A 164 5.83 5.77 11.50
N LYS A 165 6.83 5.58 10.63
CA LYS A 165 7.49 6.72 9.96
C LYS A 165 7.46 6.58 8.45
N ASP A 166 6.49 7.25 7.87
CA ASP A 166 6.16 7.04 6.47
C ASP A 166 6.65 8.17 5.57
N TYR A 167 6.79 7.83 4.29
CA TYR A 167 7.16 8.75 3.23
C TYR A 167 6.08 8.72 2.16
N LEU A 168 5.30 9.78 2.07
CA LEU A 168 4.17 9.87 1.15
C LEU A 168 4.52 10.84 0.02
N PHE A 169 4.31 10.40 -1.21
CA PHE A 169 4.51 11.13 -2.45
C PHE A 169 3.19 11.10 -3.22
N GLY A 170 2.48 12.23 -3.33
CA GLY A 170 1.22 12.28 -4.10
C GLY A 170 1.49 12.06 -5.58
N GLY A 171 2.40 12.86 -6.14
CA GLY A 171 2.79 12.77 -7.54
C GLY A 171 2.20 13.94 -8.31
N THR A 172 1.46 13.66 -9.38
CA THR A 172 0.74 14.69 -10.14
C THR A 172 -0.75 14.55 -9.96
N GLY A 173 -1.43 15.69 -9.87
CA GLY A 173 -2.89 15.78 -9.79
C GLY A 173 -3.35 16.20 -8.39
N LYS A 174 -4.55 15.81 -7.96
CA LYS A 174 -5.13 16.31 -6.70
C LYS A 174 -5.13 15.25 -5.64
N ASP A 175 -4.07 15.25 -4.86
CA ASP A 175 -3.85 14.17 -3.91
C ASP A 175 -4.39 14.53 -2.52
N THR A 176 -4.86 13.52 -1.81
CA THR A 176 -5.31 13.60 -0.43
C THR A 176 -4.40 12.74 0.44
N PHE A 177 -3.69 13.40 1.34
CA PHE A 177 -2.89 12.75 2.36
C PHE A 177 -3.73 12.67 3.63
N ASP A 178 -4.23 11.48 3.97
CA ASP A 178 -4.99 11.24 5.20
C ASP A 178 -4.03 10.87 6.32
N TYR A 179 -4.00 11.71 7.35
CA TYR A 179 -3.11 11.55 8.48
C TYR A 179 -3.93 11.12 9.70
N ASP A 180 -3.78 9.86 10.13
CA ASP A 180 -4.47 9.34 11.32
C ASP A 180 -3.49 9.17 12.50
N ARG A 181 -3.71 9.95 13.58
CA ARG A 181 -2.96 9.82 14.84
C ARG A 181 -3.32 8.57 15.65
N VAL A 182 -4.45 7.93 15.37
CA VAL A 182 -4.87 6.71 16.08
C VAL A 182 -3.98 5.54 15.66
N SER A 183 -3.58 5.51 14.39
CA SER A 183 -2.66 4.52 13.81
C SER A 183 -1.24 4.73 14.30
N ASP A 184 -0.72 5.97 14.28
CA ASP A 184 0.58 6.31 14.86
C ASP A 184 0.52 6.33 16.41
N SER A 185 0.43 5.12 16.97
CA SER A 185 0.28 4.89 18.39
C SER A 185 1.48 5.46 19.16
N LEU A 186 1.31 6.68 19.66
CA LEU A 186 2.20 7.39 20.58
C LEU A 186 2.66 6.44 21.71
N LYS A 187 3.79 5.74 21.56
CA LYS A 187 4.57 5.34 22.74
C LYS A 187 5.14 6.64 23.30
N PRO A 188 4.68 7.12 24.48
CA PRO A 188 5.16 8.38 25.00
C PRO A 188 6.65 8.22 25.27
N HIS A 189 7.49 8.90 24.47
CA HIS A 189 8.91 8.95 24.78
C HIS A 189 9.07 9.84 26.03
N PRO A 190 9.65 9.35 27.15
CA PRO A 190 9.69 10.07 28.42
C PRO A 190 10.46 11.40 28.44
N LEU A 191 11.04 11.83 27.31
CA LEU A 191 11.84 13.05 27.18
C LEU A 191 11.29 14.07 26.16
N GLY A 192 10.00 13.98 25.80
CA GLY A 192 9.28 15.11 25.18
C GLY A 192 9.64 15.43 23.73
N PHE A 193 10.30 14.51 23.02
CA PHE A 193 10.55 14.58 21.57
C PHE A 193 10.50 13.14 21.01
N ASN A 194 9.65 12.87 20.01
CA ASN A 194 9.66 11.62 19.23
C ASN A 194 10.33 11.89 17.85
N PRO A 195 11.43 11.20 17.47
CA PRO A 195 12.16 11.48 16.23
C PRO A 195 11.62 10.80 14.95
N GLN A 196 10.35 10.40 14.91
CA GLN A 196 9.72 9.69 13.79
C GLN A 196 8.45 10.43 13.37
N TYR A 197 8.57 11.38 12.43
CA TYR A 197 7.41 12.02 11.80
C TYR A 197 7.31 11.54 10.37
N ASP A 198 6.08 11.39 9.89
CA ASP A 198 5.84 11.19 8.47
C ASP A 198 6.30 12.38 7.66
N ILE A 199 6.73 12.06 6.46
CA ILE A 199 7.31 12.98 5.52
C ILE A 199 6.41 12.98 4.29
N ILE A 200 5.60 14.02 4.15
CA ILE A 200 4.81 14.25 2.96
C ILE A 200 5.62 15.11 2.01
N SER A 201 5.79 14.62 0.80
CA SER A 201 6.46 15.33 -0.28
C SER A 201 5.59 15.30 -1.54
N GLY A 202 5.84 16.24 -2.46
CA GLY A 202 5.01 16.39 -3.65
C GLY A 202 3.76 17.26 -3.45
N PHE A 203 3.48 17.76 -2.24
CA PHE A 203 2.32 18.63 -1.97
C PHE A 203 2.31 19.87 -2.89
N ASN A 204 1.43 19.88 -3.90
CA ASN A 204 1.42 20.85 -4.99
C ASN A 204 0.10 21.64 -5.02
N ARG A 205 0.08 22.79 -4.34
CA ARG A 205 -1.11 23.66 -4.27
C ARG A 205 -1.71 24.06 -5.63
N PRO A 206 -0.93 24.37 -6.69
CA PRO A 206 -1.46 24.55 -8.04
C PRO A 206 -2.31 23.40 -8.56
N GLU A 207 -1.99 22.17 -8.17
CA GLU A 207 -2.71 20.98 -8.61
C GLU A 207 -3.94 20.75 -7.73
N GLY A 208 -3.80 20.94 -6.42
CA GLY A 208 -4.93 21.14 -5.50
C GLY A 208 -4.92 20.26 -4.26
N ASP A 209 -3.77 19.71 -3.91
CA ASP A 209 -3.60 18.73 -2.83
C ASP A 209 -4.19 19.16 -1.49
N LYS A 210 -4.53 18.14 -0.71
CA LYS A 210 -5.16 18.26 0.60
C LYS A 210 -4.45 17.37 1.61
N LEU A 211 -4.20 17.93 2.78
CA LEU A 211 -3.87 17.18 3.98
C LEU A 211 -5.16 17.04 4.80
N ASP A 212 -5.65 15.82 4.96
CA ASP A 212 -6.83 15.54 5.78
C ASP A 212 -6.41 15.20 7.21
N LEU A 213 -6.87 16.02 8.16
CA LEU A 213 -6.68 15.86 9.60
C LEU A 213 -8.04 15.64 10.30
N SER A 214 -9.12 15.41 9.54
CA SER A 214 -10.49 15.35 10.07
C SER A 214 -10.75 14.14 10.96
N THR A 215 -9.94 13.10 10.82
CA THR A 215 -9.97 11.88 11.63
C THR A 215 -9.28 12.05 12.98
N ILE A 216 -8.47 13.10 13.14
CA ILE A 216 -7.67 13.34 14.34
C ILE A 216 -8.50 14.05 15.43
N ASP A 217 -8.62 13.41 16.59
CA ASP A 217 -9.17 14.04 17.79
C ASP A 217 -8.17 15.04 18.41
N ALA A 218 -8.44 16.34 18.26
CA ALA A 218 -7.64 17.42 18.83
C ALA A 218 -7.68 17.47 20.37
N ASN A 219 -8.51 16.65 21.01
CA ASN A 219 -8.69 16.53 22.46
C ASN A 219 -8.49 15.08 22.89
N ALA A 220 -7.34 14.45 22.59
CA ALA A 220 -6.97 13.05 22.95
C ALA A 220 -7.09 12.64 24.45
N GLN A 221 -7.81 13.40 25.28
CA GLN A 221 -8.30 13.09 26.62
C GLN A 221 -9.84 13.05 26.74
N VAL A 222 -10.64 13.33 25.70
CA VAL A 222 -12.12 13.22 25.73
C VAL A 222 -12.61 12.74 24.36
N ALA A 223 -13.11 11.50 24.30
CA ALA A 223 -13.70 10.92 23.11
C ALA A 223 -14.74 11.86 22.46
N GLY A 224 -14.44 12.34 21.25
CA GLY A 224 -15.38 13.09 20.43
C GLY A 224 -14.74 13.56 19.13
N ASN A 225 -15.46 13.43 18.01
CA ASN A 225 -15.04 13.87 16.68
C ASN A 225 -14.96 15.42 16.58
N GLN A 226 -13.94 16.02 17.18
CA GLN A 226 -13.60 17.42 16.97
C GLN A 226 -12.21 17.50 16.34
N ALA A 227 -12.22 17.45 15.02
CA ALA A 227 -11.10 17.77 14.17
C ALA A 227 -10.52 19.17 14.48
N PHE A 228 -9.24 19.37 14.15
CA PHE A 228 -8.55 20.65 14.41
C PHE A 228 -9.26 21.81 13.69
N SER A 229 -9.46 22.95 14.33
CA SER A 229 -9.80 24.15 13.58
C SER A 229 -8.54 24.76 12.94
N SER A 230 -8.70 25.51 11.84
CA SER A 230 -7.59 26.27 11.21
C SER A 230 -6.88 27.24 12.18
N SER A 231 -7.54 27.64 13.27
CA SER A 231 -6.94 28.46 14.34
C SER A 231 -5.93 27.72 15.22
N GLN A 232 -5.94 26.38 15.18
CA GLN A 232 -5.03 25.49 15.90
C GLN A 232 -3.86 25.02 15.02
N LEU A 233 -3.73 25.54 13.79
CA LEU A 233 -2.68 25.14 12.86
C LEU A 233 -1.66 26.27 12.68
N SER A 234 -0.37 25.94 12.76
CA SER A 234 0.71 26.86 12.43
C SER A 234 1.76 26.18 11.55
N TYR A 235 2.13 26.81 10.43
CA TYR A 235 3.14 26.29 9.51
C TYR A 235 4.42 27.12 9.55
N ASN A 236 5.56 26.46 9.81
CA ASN A 236 6.88 27.07 9.72
C ASN A 236 7.54 26.74 8.38
N ALA A 237 7.33 27.61 7.40
CA ALA A 237 7.87 27.45 6.04
C ALA A 237 9.40 27.38 5.96
N ALA A 238 10.14 27.88 6.96
CA ALA A 238 11.61 27.84 6.95
C ALA A 238 12.16 26.42 7.16
N ILE A 239 11.39 25.59 7.86
CA ILE A 239 11.73 24.19 8.15
C ILE A 239 10.71 23.20 7.57
N GLY A 240 9.64 23.68 6.93
CA GLY A 240 8.60 22.83 6.32
C GLY A 240 7.73 22.08 7.33
N VAL A 241 7.58 22.57 8.57
CA VAL A 241 6.83 21.84 9.61
C VAL A 241 5.46 22.46 9.81
N LEU A 242 4.40 21.65 9.69
CA LEU A 242 3.06 21.96 10.17
C LEU A 242 2.94 21.50 11.62
N THR A 243 2.51 22.39 12.49
CA THR A 243 2.19 22.09 13.89
C THR A 243 0.69 22.23 14.09
N ALA A 244 0.04 21.17 14.56
CA ALA A 244 -1.33 21.20 15.04
C ALA A 244 -1.35 21.22 16.58
N HIS A 245 -1.84 22.32 17.14
CA HIS A 245 -1.82 22.62 18.57
C HIS A 245 -2.94 21.89 19.30
N VAL A 246 -2.57 21.03 20.24
CA VAL A 246 -3.49 20.15 20.99
C VAL A 246 -3.80 20.78 22.35
N ALA A 247 -5.08 20.95 22.68
CA ALA A 247 -5.48 21.50 23.97
C ALA A 247 -5.14 20.53 25.11
N GLY A 248 -4.20 20.90 25.98
CA GLY A 248 -3.73 20.06 27.09
C GLY A 248 -2.31 19.49 26.93
N GLY A 249 -1.62 19.79 25.82
CA GLY A 249 -0.22 19.47 25.57
C GLY A 249 0.01 18.31 24.59
N GLY A 250 1.19 18.29 23.94
CA GLY A 250 1.58 17.25 22.97
C GLY A 250 1.17 17.55 21.53
N ASP A 251 1.59 18.73 21.02
CA ASP A 251 1.36 19.15 19.63
C ASP A 251 1.73 18.06 18.63
N LEU A 252 0.92 17.93 17.58
CA LEU A 252 1.26 17.10 16.43
C LEU A 252 2.18 17.89 15.51
N GLN A 253 3.22 17.25 15.00
CA GLN A 253 4.12 17.83 14.00
C GLN A 253 4.18 16.93 12.77
N ILE A 254 3.96 17.52 11.60
CA ILE A 254 4.05 16.84 10.30
C ILE A 254 5.11 17.56 9.47
N GLN A 255 6.04 16.80 8.89
CA GLN A 255 7.08 17.35 8.02
C GLN A 255 6.56 17.38 6.58
N LEU A 256 6.36 18.59 6.07
CA LEU A 256 6.03 18.84 4.67
C LEU A 256 7.34 19.24 3.96
N VAL A 257 7.80 18.39 3.03
CA VAL A 257 9.00 18.68 2.26
C VAL A 257 8.66 19.72 1.18
N ALA A 258 8.91 20.97 1.54
CA ALA A 258 8.93 22.14 0.69
C ALA A 258 7.65 22.44 -0.10
N THR A 259 6.82 23.35 0.42
CA THR A 259 6.33 24.44 -0.45
C THR A 259 6.23 25.76 0.32
N ALA A 260 6.73 26.83 -0.29
CA ALA A 260 6.39 28.20 0.11
C ALA A 260 4.90 28.55 -0.19
N ALA A 261 4.14 27.59 -0.76
CA ALA A 261 2.77 27.74 -1.20
C ALA A 261 1.73 27.13 -0.23
N PHE A 262 2.14 26.23 0.68
CA PHE A 262 1.25 25.61 1.67
C PHE A 262 0.60 26.67 2.57
N ASN A 263 -0.73 26.63 2.61
CA ASN A 263 -1.56 27.47 3.44
C ASN A 263 -2.54 26.59 4.24
N PRO A 264 -2.34 26.43 5.56
CA PRO A 264 -3.20 25.59 6.39
C PRO A 264 -4.71 25.89 6.27
N SER A 265 -5.09 27.14 5.96
CA SER A 265 -6.51 27.52 5.81
C SER A 265 -7.17 27.07 4.50
N LEU A 266 -6.39 26.62 3.52
CA LEU A 266 -6.86 26.18 2.20
C LEU A 266 -6.51 24.73 1.90
N ASP A 267 -5.40 24.27 2.47
CA ASP A 267 -4.72 23.04 2.09
C ASP A 267 -4.94 21.92 3.12
N VAL A 268 -5.55 22.25 4.27
CA VAL A 268 -5.91 21.28 5.29
C VAL A 268 -7.42 21.13 5.36
N ILE A 269 -7.89 19.88 5.34
CA ILE A 269 -9.27 19.51 5.68
C ILE A 269 -9.26 19.18 7.17
N ALA A 270 -10.02 19.94 7.95
CA ALA A 270 -10.08 19.85 9.40
C ALA A 270 -11.42 20.37 9.90
#